data_AF-A0A1Q5BQE5-F1
#
_entry.id   AF-A0A1Q5BQE5-F1
#
_cell.length_a   1.000
_cell.length_b   1.000
_cell.length_c   1.000
_cell.angle_alpha   90.00
_cell.angle_beta   90.00
_cell.angle_gamma   90.00
#
_symmetry.space_group_name_H-M   'P 1'
#
loop_
_entity.id
_entity.type
_entity.pdbx_description
1 polymer ?
#
loop_
_entity_poly.entity_id
_entity_poly.type
_entity_poly.pdbx_seq_one_letter_code
_entity_poly.pdbx_strand_id
1 'polypeptide(L)'
;MEREGRPVGAESGELVTIGEFARLSRLSAKALRRYDELGLLRPALGDPVNGYRYYDPAQVEGARLVAWLRRVGMPLNRIGRVVALDAGAAAVEIRAYWARVEAETAARRDLAMYLVDHLSAEGRTMSRMPDSAENTGSSGSAGSAGVPAGLGVPGGLGAPGGPGAVALAIRCAALTDIGVVRTANQDAAFAGPRLLAVADGFGEGGAEASAAAIEALQPSTWGRDGALSAADLLNALEETADSAARAVRDAVAPCADPDGSGTTLTAMLWTGSRLGLVHIGDSRAYLLRGGELFRITHDHSLVQSMIDDGSLSPEEAASHPGPALMLRALVGEARPGAVAVACRADVRLREVLAGDRYLLCSDGLSAVVEAADLRAAVVAADDPQEAVRRLAGLAREAGGPDNVACVVADVVVEE
;
A
#
# COMPACT_ATOMS: atom_id res chain seq x y z
N MET A 1 11.94 -64.11 -11.40
CA MET A 1 13.37 -64.03 -11.06
C MET A 1 14.10 -63.90 -12.38
N GLU A 2 15.14 -63.07 -12.43
CA GLU A 2 15.98 -62.71 -13.59
C GLU A 2 15.74 -61.31 -14.18
N ARG A 3 16.86 -60.57 -14.13
CA ARG A 3 17.18 -59.25 -14.67
C ARG A 3 17.16 -59.36 -16.21
N GLU A 4 17.02 -58.31 -17.01
CA GLU A 4 18.09 -57.34 -17.29
C GLU A 4 17.62 -56.41 -18.42
N GLY A 5 17.95 -55.13 -18.30
CA GLY A 5 17.61 -54.10 -19.29
C GLY A 5 18.15 -52.73 -18.88
N ARG A 6 19.45 -52.68 -18.60
CA ARG A 6 20.21 -51.48 -18.23
C ARG A 6 20.82 -50.87 -19.48
N PRO A 7 20.67 -49.56 -19.77
CA PRO A 7 21.69 -48.83 -20.50
C PRO A 7 22.78 -48.38 -19.51
N VAL A 8 24.01 -48.66 -19.91
CA VAL A 8 25.26 -48.39 -19.19
C VAL A 8 25.68 -46.95 -19.46
N GLY A 9 26.06 -46.26 -18.38
CA GLY A 9 26.63 -44.91 -18.38
C GLY A 9 26.49 -44.25 -17.01
N ALA A 10 27.29 -44.71 -16.04
CA ALA A 10 27.31 -44.20 -14.68
C ALA A 10 28.37 -43.09 -14.53
N GLU A 11 27.96 -41.92 -14.05
CA GLU A 11 28.47 -41.45 -12.76
C GLU A 11 27.27 -41.48 -11.80
N SER A 12 27.32 -42.33 -10.78
CA SER A 12 26.16 -42.72 -9.97
C SER A 12 25.79 -41.66 -8.94
N GLY A 13 24.82 -40.81 -9.27
CA GLY A 13 23.90 -40.21 -8.31
C GLY A 13 22.56 -40.91 -8.41
N GLU A 14 22.26 -41.85 -7.50
CA GLU A 14 20.92 -42.44 -7.44
C GLU A 14 19.93 -41.30 -7.15
N LEU A 15 18.98 -41.07 -8.07
CA LEU A 15 18.00 -40.00 -7.91
C LEU A 15 17.19 -40.26 -6.63
N VAL A 16 17.16 -39.27 -5.75
CA VAL A 16 16.51 -39.37 -4.44
C VAL A 16 15.09 -38.83 -4.50
N THR A 17 14.19 -39.43 -3.73
CA THR A 17 12.81 -38.95 -3.59
C THR A 17 12.77 -37.55 -2.96
N ILE A 18 11.70 -36.79 -3.21
CA ILE A 18 11.51 -35.47 -2.57
C ILE A 18 11.62 -35.49 -1.03
N GLY A 19 11.16 -36.58 -0.38
CA GLY A 19 11.26 -36.74 1.07
C GLY A 19 12.69 -37.02 1.54
N GLU A 20 13.47 -37.74 0.75
CA GLU A 20 14.88 -37.99 1.03
C GLU A 20 15.75 -36.76 0.74
N PHE A 21 15.50 -36.08 -0.38
CA PHE A 21 16.15 -34.82 -0.72
C PHE A 21 15.88 -33.73 0.34
N ALA A 22 14.66 -33.63 0.85
CA ALA A 22 14.28 -32.75 1.95
C ALA A 22 15.16 -32.95 3.20
N ARG A 23 15.46 -34.21 3.57
CA ARG A 23 16.36 -34.52 4.69
C ARG A 23 17.80 -34.11 4.40
N LEU A 24 18.30 -34.36 3.19
CA LEU A 24 19.66 -34.01 2.77
C LEU A 24 19.88 -32.48 2.71
N SER A 25 18.89 -31.74 2.22
CA SER A 25 18.93 -30.28 2.09
C SER A 25 18.49 -29.54 3.36
N ARG A 26 17.98 -30.24 4.38
CA ARG A 26 17.33 -29.65 5.57
C ARG A 26 16.18 -28.68 5.23
N LEU A 27 15.43 -28.99 4.17
CA LEU A 27 14.27 -28.22 3.73
C LEU A 27 13.02 -29.08 3.84
N SER A 28 11.84 -28.46 3.91
CA SER A 28 10.59 -29.21 3.85
C SER A 28 10.28 -29.65 2.42
N ALA A 29 9.59 -30.78 2.26
CA ALA A 29 9.10 -31.20 0.95
C ALA A 29 8.14 -30.17 0.32
N LYS A 30 7.40 -29.39 1.12
CA LYS A 30 6.57 -28.26 0.67
C LYS A 30 7.44 -27.15 0.06
N ALA A 31 8.56 -26.79 0.69
CA ALA A 31 9.49 -25.79 0.14
C ALA A 31 10.10 -26.22 -1.20
N LEU A 32 10.43 -27.50 -1.36
CA LEU A 32 11.00 -28.04 -2.61
C LEU A 32 9.99 -28.02 -3.77
N ARG A 33 8.72 -28.35 -3.53
CA ARG A 33 7.65 -28.23 -4.55
C ARG A 33 7.47 -26.78 -4.99
N ARG A 34 7.53 -25.86 -4.03
CA ARG A 34 7.41 -24.45 -4.31
C ARG A 34 8.61 -23.87 -5.07
N TYR A 35 9.82 -24.34 -4.79
CA TYR A 35 11.01 -23.94 -5.56
C TYR A 35 10.98 -24.48 -6.99
N ASP A 36 10.36 -25.64 -7.21
CA ASP A 36 10.10 -26.17 -8.55
C ASP A 36 9.11 -25.27 -9.32
N GLU A 37 7.96 -24.93 -8.72
CA GLU A 37 6.95 -24.03 -9.31
C GLU A 37 7.52 -22.65 -9.68
N LEU A 38 8.40 -22.11 -8.84
CA LEU A 38 9.07 -20.82 -9.05
C LEU A 38 10.29 -20.92 -9.98
N GLY A 39 10.63 -22.12 -10.46
CA GLY A 39 11.77 -22.38 -11.32
C GLY A 39 13.14 -22.18 -10.64
N LEU A 40 13.18 -22.09 -9.31
CA LEU A 40 14.39 -21.90 -8.50
C LEU A 40 15.16 -23.20 -8.28
N LEU A 41 14.45 -24.33 -8.23
CA LEU A 41 15.04 -25.66 -8.08
C LEU A 41 14.13 -26.71 -8.71
N ARG A 42 14.39 -27.03 -9.98
CA ARG A 42 13.60 -28.03 -10.71
C ARG A 42 14.04 -29.46 -10.36
N PRO A 43 13.10 -30.42 -10.24
CA PRO A 43 13.45 -31.83 -10.07
C PRO A 43 14.18 -32.34 -11.30
N ALA A 44 15.12 -33.27 -11.09
CA ALA A 44 15.84 -33.94 -12.17
C ALA A 44 14.91 -34.84 -13.00
N LEU A 45 13.91 -35.45 -12.35
CA LEU A 45 12.88 -36.24 -13.00
C LEU A 45 11.53 -36.05 -12.30
N GLY A 46 10.51 -35.69 -13.08
CA GLY A 46 9.11 -35.79 -12.66
C GLY A 46 8.48 -37.00 -13.31
N ASP A 47 7.94 -37.92 -12.52
CA ASP A 47 7.20 -39.08 -13.04
C ASP A 47 5.82 -38.61 -13.56
N PRO A 48 5.53 -38.75 -14.87
CA PRO A 48 4.32 -38.23 -15.49
C PRO A 48 3.05 -39.02 -15.10
N VAL A 49 3.19 -40.19 -14.48
CA VAL A 49 2.07 -41.09 -14.15
C VAL A 49 1.56 -40.85 -12.73
N ASN A 50 2.46 -40.63 -11.77
CA ASN A 50 2.11 -40.45 -10.35
C ASN A 50 2.44 -39.04 -9.81
N GLY A 51 3.06 -38.17 -10.63
CA GLY A 51 3.44 -36.81 -10.26
C GLY A 51 4.57 -36.74 -9.23
N TYR A 52 5.28 -37.84 -8.98
CA TYR A 52 6.36 -37.91 -8.00
C TYR A 52 7.62 -37.23 -8.53
N ARG A 53 8.33 -36.53 -7.63
CA ARG A 53 9.51 -35.73 -7.96
C ARG A 53 10.75 -36.39 -7.41
N TYR A 54 11.75 -36.52 -8.28
CA TYR A 54 13.05 -37.05 -7.99
C TYR A 54 14.11 -35.99 -8.24
N TYR A 55 15.05 -35.88 -7.30
CA TYR A 55 16.11 -34.88 -7.32
C TYR A 55 17.46 -35.57 -7.38
N ASP A 56 18.41 -34.93 -8.05
CA ASP A 56 19.80 -35.38 -8.03
C ASP A 56 20.46 -34.91 -6.72
N PRO A 57 21.15 -35.78 -5.96
CA PRO A 57 21.89 -35.38 -4.76
C PRO A 57 22.86 -34.20 -4.96
N ALA A 58 23.39 -33.99 -6.17
CA ALA A 58 24.23 -32.85 -6.50
C ALA A 58 23.49 -31.50 -6.39
N GLN A 59 22.16 -31.49 -6.47
CA GLN A 59 21.34 -30.29 -6.34
C GLN A 59 21.23 -29.78 -4.89
N VAL A 60 21.71 -30.55 -3.90
CA VAL A 60 21.60 -30.20 -2.47
C VAL A 60 22.27 -28.86 -2.15
N GLU A 61 23.45 -28.59 -2.72
CA GLU A 61 24.17 -27.34 -2.49
C GLU A 61 23.42 -26.13 -3.09
N GLY A 62 22.81 -26.29 -4.27
CA GLY A 62 21.94 -25.27 -4.85
C GLY A 62 20.70 -24.99 -4.00
N ALA A 63 20.07 -26.04 -3.46
CA ALA A 63 18.93 -25.92 -2.56
C ALA A 63 19.27 -25.19 -1.24
N ARG A 64 20.46 -25.47 -0.68
CA ARG A 64 20.98 -24.77 0.51
C ARG A 64 21.29 -23.31 0.22
N LEU A 65 21.88 -23.01 -0.93
CA LEU A 65 22.14 -21.64 -1.36
C LEU A 65 20.85 -20.83 -1.46
N VAL A 66 19.81 -21.36 -2.11
CA VAL A 66 18.47 -20.74 -2.15
C VAL A 66 17.97 -20.44 -0.74
N ALA A 67 18.09 -21.39 0.19
CA ALA A 67 17.66 -21.22 1.57
C ALA A 67 18.43 -20.13 2.33
N TRP A 68 19.76 -20.07 2.15
CA TRP A 68 20.60 -19.04 2.77
C TRP A 68 20.32 -17.65 2.20
N LEU A 69 20.16 -17.54 0.88
CA LEU A 69 19.82 -16.27 0.24
C LEU A 69 18.45 -15.74 0.70
N ARG A 70 17.48 -16.62 0.92
CA ARG A 70 16.19 -16.25 1.52
C ARG A 70 16.36 -15.76 2.96
N ARG A 71 17.21 -16.41 3.75
CA ARG A 71 17.44 -16.03 5.16
C ARG A 71 18.09 -14.66 5.30
N VAL A 72 18.89 -14.23 4.32
CA VAL A 72 19.46 -12.87 4.28
C VAL A 72 18.53 -11.84 3.65
N GLY A 73 17.25 -12.18 3.44
CA GLY A 73 16.22 -11.26 2.95
C GLY A 73 16.24 -11.03 1.43
N MET A 74 17.01 -11.79 0.66
CA MET A 74 17.08 -11.58 -0.78
C MET A 74 15.77 -12.00 -1.48
N PRO A 75 15.18 -11.17 -2.36
CA PRO A 75 13.93 -11.49 -3.04
C PRO A 75 14.12 -12.62 -4.08
N LEU A 76 13.08 -13.45 -4.27
CA LEU A 76 13.14 -14.69 -5.03
C LEU A 76 13.54 -14.50 -6.51
N ASN A 77 13.12 -13.40 -7.14
CA ASN A 77 13.53 -13.05 -8.51
C ASN A 77 15.05 -12.84 -8.63
N ARG A 78 15.69 -12.28 -7.61
CA ARG A 78 17.15 -12.15 -7.54
C ARG A 78 17.82 -13.46 -7.19
N ILE A 79 17.22 -14.25 -6.30
CA ILE A 79 17.73 -15.60 -5.99
C ILE A 79 17.81 -16.45 -7.25
N GLY A 80 16.78 -16.42 -8.11
CA GLY A 80 16.80 -17.11 -9.40
C GLY A 80 17.96 -16.64 -10.30
N ARG A 81 18.29 -15.34 -10.30
CA ARG A 81 19.47 -14.81 -11.01
C ARG A 81 20.78 -15.30 -10.38
N VAL A 82 20.90 -15.29 -9.06
CA VAL A 82 22.12 -15.71 -8.35
C VAL A 82 22.39 -17.20 -8.53
N VAL A 83 21.36 -18.04 -8.51
CA VAL A 83 21.46 -19.49 -8.70
C VAL A 83 21.84 -19.85 -10.14
N ALA A 84 21.52 -18.99 -11.11
CA ALA A 84 21.88 -19.18 -12.51
C ALA A 84 23.31 -18.70 -12.87
N LEU A 85 24.03 -18.07 -11.94
CA LEU A 85 25.37 -17.53 -12.15
C LEU A 85 26.46 -18.48 -11.66
N ASP A 86 27.67 -18.35 -12.21
CA ASP A 86 28.84 -19.01 -11.64
C ASP A 86 29.18 -18.45 -10.25
N ALA A 87 29.96 -19.19 -9.46
CA ALA A 87 30.26 -18.82 -8.07
C ALA A 87 30.90 -17.42 -7.93
N GLY A 88 31.70 -16.97 -8.91
CA GLY A 88 32.31 -15.65 -8.91
C GLY A 88 31.28 -14.55 -9.14
N ALA A 89 30.46 -14.68 -10.19
CA ALA A 89 29.41 -13.72 -10.51
C ALA A 89 28.28 -13.70 -9.45
N ALA A 90 27.91 -14.86 -8.91
CA ALA A 90 26.96 -14.99 -7.80
C ALA A 90 27.43 -14.23 -6.56
N ALA A 91 28.71 -14.37 -6.17
CA ALA A 91 29.28 -13.64 -5.04
C ALA A 91 29.29 -12.12 -5.26
N VAL A 92 29.50 -11.66 -6.49
CA VAL A 92 29.41 -10.23 -6.84
C VAL A 92 27.98 -9.72 -6.73
N GLU A 93 26.99 -10.45 -7.23
CA GLU A 93 25.58 -10.05 -7.13
C GLU A 93 25.07 -10.04 -5.68
N ILE A 94 25.48 -10.99 -4.85
CA ILE A 94 25.17 -11.00 -3.42
C ILE A 94 25.77 -9.79 -2.72
N ARG A 95 27.06 -9.49 -2.96
CA ARG A 95 27.72 -8.29 -2.40
C ARG A 95 27.06 -7.01 -2.88
N ALA A 96 26.71 -6.91 -4.16
CA ALA A 96 26.04 -5.73 -4.71
C ALA A 96 24.62 -5.55 -4.14
N TYR A 97 23.91 -6.64 -3.86
CA TYR A 97 22.63 -6.58 -3.15
C TYR A 97 22.81 -6.05 -1.73
N TRP A 98 23.71 -6.64 -0.95
CA TRP A 98 23.93 -6.21 0.44
C TRP A 98 24.50 -4.80 0.55
N ALA A 99 25.40 -4.40 -0.35
CA ALA A 99 25.91 -3.02 -0.40
C ALA A 99 24.80 -2.00 -0.68
N ARG A 100 23.80 -2.34 -1.49
CA ARG A 100 22.61 -1.49 -1.69
C ARG A 100 21.75 -1.41 -0.43
N VAL A 101 21.49 -2.54 0.21
CA VAL A 101 20.72 -2.59 1.47
C VAL A 101 21.41 -1.81 2.59
N GLU A 102 22.74 -1.94 2.69
CA GLU A 102 23.57 -1.18 3.63
C GLU A 102 23.58 0.31 3.29
N ALA A 103 23.76 0.70 2.02
CA ALA A 103 23.74 2.10 1.62
C ALA A 103 22.39 2.77 1.88
N GLU A 104 21.30 2.05 1.63
CA GLU A 104 19.95 2.53 1.89
C GLU A 104 19.68 2.66 3.40
N THR A 105 20.13 1.67 4.19
CA THR A 105 20.08 1.72 5.66
C THR A 105 20.96 2.83 6.23
N ALA A 106 22.15 3.04 5.66
CA ALA A 106 23.08 4.11 6.05
C ALA A 106 22.50 5.49 5.72
N ALA A 107 21.92 5.68 4.53
CA ALA A 107 21.25 6.93 4.16
C ALA A 107 20.07 7.25 5.11
N ARG A 108 19.28 6.23 5.48
CA ARG A 108 18.22 6.38 6.51
C ARG A 108 18.80 6.75 7.88
N ARG A 109 19.91 6.12 8.26
CA ARG A 109 20.61 6.42 9.53
C ARG A 109 21.18 7.84 9.53
N ASP A 110 21.80 8.29 8.45
CA ASP A 110 22.37 9.63 8.31
C ASP A 110 21.27 10.69 8.37
N LEU A 111 20.13 10.44 7.71
CA LEU A 111 18.95 11.27 7.83
C LEU A 111 18.42 11.31 9.27
N ALA A 112 18.33 10.15 9.93
CA ALA A 112 17.92 10.08 11.33
C ALA A 112 18.87 10.86 12.26
N MET A 113 20.18 10.75 12.05
CA MET A 113 21.18 11.51 12.82
C MET A 113 21.10 13.01 12.54
N TYR A 114 20.94 13.42 11.28
CA TYR A 114 20.72 14.81 10.90
C TYR A 114 19.49 15.39 11.59
N LEU A 115 18.37 14.66 11.62
CA LEU A 115 17.15 15.09 12.30
C LEU A 115 17.36 15.21 13.81
N VAL A 116 18.06 14.26 14.45
CA VAL A 116 18.41 14.33 15.88
C VAL A 116 19.28 15.56 16.18
N ASP A 117 20.29 15.84 15.37
CA ASP A 117 21.18 16.99 15.56
C ASP A 117 20.46 18.32 15.31
N HIS A 118 19.61 18.38 14.27
CA HIS A 118 18.81 19.56 13.95
C HIS A 118 17.87 19.94 15.09
N LEU A 119 17.10 18.97 15.61
CA LEU A 119 16.18 19.18 16.72
C LEU A 119 16.93 19.47 18.04
N SER A 120 18.10 18.87 18.24
CA SER A 120 18.97 19.14 19.41
C SER A 120 19.71 20.49 19.32
N ALA A 121 19.86 21.07 18.13
CA ALA A 121 20.44 22.39 17.92
C ALA A 121 19.39 23.50 18.09
N GLU A 122 18.15 23.28 17.65
CA GLU A 122 17.04 24.22 17.89
C GLU A 122 16.71 24.35 19.39
N GLY A 123 16.87 23.28 20.17
CA GLY A 123 16.80 23.31 21.63
C GLY A 123 17.91 24.13 22.33
N ARG A 124 19.00 24.47 21.64
CA ARG A 124 20.09 25.31 22.18
C ARG A 124 19.92 26.80 21.87
N THR A 125 19.13 27.17 20.86
CA THR A 125 18.90 28.59 20.51
C THR A 125 17.82 29.25 21.39
N MET A 126 17.02 28.47 22.12
CA MET A 126 15.99 28.96 23.06
C MET A 126 16.41 28.96 24.54
N SER A 127 17.70 29.12 24.86
CA SER A 127 18.09 29.36 26.26
C SER A 127 19.28 30.30 26.40
N ARG A 128 19.15 31.54 25.90
CA ARG A 128 19.78 32.70 26.54
C ARG A 128 19.23 34.03 26.02
N MET A 129 18.23 34.59 26.71
CA MET A 129 18.14 36.03 26.91
C MET A 129 17.57 36.31 28.31
N PRO A 130 18.29 37.06 29.17
CA PRO A 130 17.68 37.67 30.35
C PRO A 130 16.93 38.94 29.95
N ASP A 131 15.87 39.21 30.69
CA ASP A 131 15.11 40.47 30.77
C ASP A 131 16.02 41.71 30.77
N SER A 132 15.65 42.74 29.99
CA SER A 132 15.29 44.06 30.54
C SER A 132 14.94 45.09 29.45
N ALA A 133 13.71 45.61 29.60
CA ALA A 133 13.34 47.02 29.64
C ALA A 133 13.77 48.04 28.55
N GLU A 134 12.74 48.72 28.05
CA GLU A 134 12.64 50.17 27.83
C GLU A 134 13.40 50.83 26.65
N ASN A 135 12.59 51.38 25.73
CA ASN A 135 12.38 52.83 25.53
C ASN A 135 12.53 53.34 24.08
N THR A 136 11.54 54.16 23.70
CA THR A 136 11.57 55.32 22.79
C THR A 136 12.13 55.22 21.37
N GLY A 137 11.28 55.65 20.42
CA GLY A 137 11.59 56.86 19.65
C GLY A 137 11.81 56.71 18.14
N SER A 138 10.83 57.20 17.38
CA SER A 138 10.99 58.18 16.29
C SER A 138 11.67 57.81 14.94
N SER A 139 10.91 58.12 13.88
CA SER A 139 11.26 58.89 12.66
C SER A 139 11.86 58.26 11.39
N GLY A 140 11.32 58.75 10.25
CA GLY A 140 11.94 58.85 8.92
C GLY A 140 11.46 57.77 7.93
N SER A 141 10.56 58.04 6.96
CA SER A 141 10.77 58.72 5.64
C SER A 141 11.88 58.06 4.80
N ALA A 142 11.87 57.90 3.48
CA ALA A 142 10.96 58.09 2.35
C ALA A 142 11.68 57.47 1.10
N GLY A 143 10.96 57.31 -0.02
CA GLY A 143 11.54 57.19 -1.38
C GLY A 143 11.67 55.74 -1.89
N SER A 144 10.80 55.23 -2.78
CA SER A 144 10.53 55.56 -4.19
C SER A 144 11.51 54.94 -5.21
N ALA A 145 10.89 54.29 -6.19
CA ALA A 145 11.22 54.21 -7.62
C ALA A 145 11.97 52.98 -8.16
N GLY A 146 11.38 52.39 -9.20
CA GLY A 146 12.14 51.91 -10.36
C GLY A 146 11.83 50.49 -10.85
N VAL A 147 10.85 50.35 -11.74
CA VAL A 147 10.76 49.26 -12.73
C VAL A 147 11.64 49.63 -13.93
N PRO A 148 12.24 48.67 -14.69
CA PRO A 148 11.62 48.17 -15.94
C PRO A 148 11.80 46.64 -16.10
N ALA A 149 10.81 45.85 -16.54
CA ALA A 149 10.34 45.61 -17.92
C ALA A 149 11.37 44.97 -18.87
N GLY A 150 11.08 43.72 -19.27
CA GLY A 150 11.23 43.23 -20.64
C GLY A 150 12.32 42.19 -20.90
N LEU A 151 11.91 40.96 -21.25
CA LEU A 151 12.30 40.25 -22.47
C LEU A 151 11.51 38.94 -22.58
N GLY A 152 10.62 38.89 -23.58
CA GLY A 152 9.89 37.68 -23.96
C GLY A 152 10.68 36.82 -24.93
N VAL A 153 10.39 35.51 -24.91
CA VAL A 153 10.75 34.56 -25.96
C VAL A 153 9.52 33.69 -26.24
N PRO A 154 9.07 33.52 -27.50
CA PRO A 154 7.88 32.77 -27.86
C PRO A 154 8.20 31.34 -28.33
N GLY A 155 7.21 30.46 -28.23
CA GLY A 155 7.21 29.10 -28.81
C GLY A 155 6.56 28.12 -27.83
N GLY A 156 5.31 27.69 -27.95
CA GLY A 156 4.59 27.32 -29.16
C GLY A 156 4.65 25.80 -29.33
N LEU A 157 3.98 25.06 -28.42
CA LEU A 157 3.59 23.67 -28.66
C LEU A 157 2.14 23.52 -28.18
N GLY A 158 1.26 23.33 -29.15
CA GLY A 158 -0.17 23.32 -29.00
C GLY A 158 -0.69 22.12 -28.21
N ALA A 159 -1.79 22.40 -27.51
CA ALA A 159 -2.70 21.40 -26.96
C ALA A 159 -3.24 20.47 -28.06
N PRO A 160 -3.42 19.17 -27.79
CA PRO A 160 -4.36 18.37 -28.56
C PRO A 160 -5.76 18.54 -27.92
N GLY A 161 -6.41 19.66 -28.22
CA GLY A 161 -7.86 19.79 -28.05
C GLY A 161 -8.56 19.10 -29.22
N GLY A 162 -8.75 17.78 -29.12
CA GLY A 162 -9.60 17.05 -30.05
C GLY A 162 -11.08 17.38 -29.81
N PRO A 163 -11.92 17.49 -30.87
CA PRO A 163 -13.34 17.73 -30.70
C PRO A 163 -14.00 16.44 -30.18
N GLY A 164 -14.60 16.50 -28.98
CA GLY A 164 -15.41 15.41 -28.42
C GLY A 164 -15.03 14.90 -27.03
N ALA A 165 -14.24 15.63 -26.23
CA ALA A 165 -14.06 15.28 -24.83
C ALA A 165 -15.37 15.53 -24.07
N VAL A 166 -16.14 14.46 -23.87
CA VAL A 166 -17.34 14.47 -23.05
C VAL A 166 -16.93 14.81 -21.62
N ALA A 167 -17.48 15.87 -21.06
CA ALA A 167 -17.23 16.24 -19.68
C ALA A 167 -17.83 15.16 -18.76
N LEU A 168 -17.09 14.76 -17.73
CA LEU A 168 -17.49 13.70 -16.81
C LEU A 168 -17.76 14.31 -15.44
N ALA A 169 -18.84 13.88 -14.81
CA ALA A 169 -19.22 14.25 -13.45
C ALA A 169 -19.25 13.03 -12.54
N ILE A 170 -19.11 13.25 -11.23
CA ILE A 170 -19.23 12.21 -10.21
C ILE A 170 -20.56 12.40 -9.47
N ARG A 171 -21.38 11.35 -9.42
CA ARG A 171 -22.47 11.22 -8.45
C ARG A 171 -22.02 10.28 -7.35
N CYS A 172 -22.14 10.65 -6.10
CA CYS A 172 -21.57 9.86 -5.02
C CYS A 172 -22.44 9.84 -3.75
N ALA A 173 -22.21 8.82 -2.94
CA ALA A 173 -22.79 8.67 -1.61
C ALA A 173 -21.74 8.09 -0.66
N ALA A 174 -21.81 8.50 0.61
CA ALA A 174 -21.06 7.92 1.70
C ALA A 174 -22.04 7.42 2.76
N LEU A 175 -21.68 6.35 3.46
CA LEU A 175 -22.40 5.87 4.63
C LEU A 175 -21.39 5.32 5.64
N THR A 176 -21.59 5.67 6.91
CA THR A 176 -20.93 5.00 8.03
C THR A 176 -21.98 4.37 8.95
N ASP A 177 -21.70 3.19 9.47
CA ASP A 177 -22.51 2.45 10.43
C ASP A 177 -21.58 1.98 11.56
N ILE A 178 -22.02 2.12 12.81
CA ILE A 178 -21.26 1.67 13.98
C ILE A 178 -21.12 0.14 14.05
N GLY A 179 -21.97 -0.60 13.32
CA GLY A 179 -22.08 -2.05 13.40
C GLY A 179 -23.08 -2.48 14.48
N VAL A 180 -22.95 -3.73 14.92
CA VAL A 180 -23.80 -4.34 15.97
C VAL A 180 -23.01 -4.50 17.28
N VAL A 181 -21.71 -4.78 17.19
CA VAL A 181 -20.88 -5.15 18.34
C VAL A 181 -20.15 -3.96 18.98
N ARG A 182 -19.72 -2.98 18.18
CA ARG A 182 -18.93 -1.83 18.65
C ARG A 182 -19.82 -0.79 19.35
N THR A 183 -19.25 -0.07 20.32
CA THR A 183 -19.93 0.98 21.10
C THR A 183 -19.61 2.40 20.64
N ALA A 184 -18.58 2.55 19.81
CA ALA A 184 -18.20 3.81 19.17
C ALA A 184 -17.91 3.55 17.68
N ASN A 185 -18.10 4.58 16.86
CA ASN A 185 -17.72 4.55 15.46
C ASN A 185 -16.41 5.32 15.28
N GLN A 186 -15.36 4.62 14.86
CA GLN A 186 -14.04 5.18 14.59
C GLN A 186 -13.77 5.31 13.09
N ASP A 187 -14.69 4.83 12.25
CA ASP A 187 -14.65 5.00 10.81
C ASP A 187 -15.16 6.38 10.39
N ALA A 188 -14.47 6.96 9.42
CA ALA A 188 -14.90 8.16 8.72
C ALA A 188 -15.03 7.89 7.22
N ALA A 189 -16.07 8.47 6.60
CA ALA A 189 -16.28 8.41 5.17
C ALA A 189 -16.69 9.78 4.63
N PHE A 190 -16.19 10.11 3.44
CA PHE A 190 -16.53 11.36 2.75
C PHE A 190 -16.77 11.10 1.26
N ALA A 191 -17.85 11.69 0.75
CA ALA A 191 -18.19 11.65 -0.66
C ALA A 191 -18.55 13.06 -1.13
N GLY A 192 -17.76 13.59 -2.05
CA GLY A 192 -18.00 14.87 -2.69
C GLY A 192 -17.61 14.83 -4.17
N PRO A 193 -17.88 15.90 -4.92
CA PRO A 193 -17.69 15.94 -6.37
C PRO A 193 -16.22 15.81 -6.81
N ARG A 194 -15.28 16.04 -5.89
CA ARG A 194 -13.84 15.94 -6.14
C ARG A 194 -13.09 14.95 -5.27
N LEU A 195 -13.68 14.49 -4.18
CA LEU A 195 -13.01 13.66 -3.19
C LEU A 195 -13.95 12.56 -2.72
N LEU A 196 -13.45 11.34 -2.76
CA LEU A 196 -14.04 10.17 -2.12
C LEU A 196 -12.99 9.67 -1.12
N ALA A 197 -13.37 9.40 0.11
CA ALA A 197 -12.44 8.91 1.11
C ALA A 197 -13.12 8.00 2.12
N VAL A 198 -12.40 6.98 2.55
CA VAL A 198 -12.69 6.13 3.70
C VAL A 198 -11.44 6.06 4.56
N ALA A 199 -11.61 6.20 5.86
CA ALA A 199 -10.56 6.10 6.86
C ALA A 199 -11.09 5.29 8.05
N ASP A 200 -10.36 4.25 8.42
CA ASP A 200 -10.69 3.32 9.50
C ASP A 200 -9.74 3.58 10.67
N GLY A 201 -10.29 4.13 11.74
CA GLY A 201 -9.56 4.59 12.91
C GLY A 201 -9.41 3.50 13.97
N PHE A 202 -8.22 3.40 14.56
CA PHE A 202 -7.93 2.44 15.63
C PHE A 202 -7.23 3.10 16.83
N GLY A 203 -7.27 2.39 17.97
CA GLY A 203 -6.79 2.88 19.25
C GLY A 203 -7.76 3.89 19.89
N GLU A 204 -7.40 4.41 21.06
CA GLU A 204 -8.27 5.35 21.80
C GLU A 204 -8.57 6.64 21.03
N GLY A 205 -7.64 7.11 20.18
CA GLY A 205 -7.78 8.30 19.33
C GLY A 205 -8.20 8.01 17.89
N GLY A 206 -8.74 6.82 17.59
CA GLY A 206 -9.04 6.40 16.23
C GLY A 206 -10.04 7.28 15.49
N ALA A 207 -11.08 7.75 16.19
CA ALA A 207 -12.12 8.60 15.58
C ALA A 207 -11.57 9.99 15.20
N GLU A 208 -10.72 10.56 16.05
CA GLU A 208 -10.01 11.80 15.78
C GLU A 208 -9.02 11.63 14.63
N ALA A 209 -8.30 10.49 14.58
CA ALA A 209 -7.36 10.18 13.51
C ALA A 209 -8.06 10.09 12.14
N SER A 210 -9.12 9.29 12.04
CA SER A 210 -9.83 9.07 10.76
C SER A 210 -10.50 10.36 10.25
N ALA A 211 -11.10 11.14 11.16
CA ALA A 211 -11.65 12.45 10.83
C ALA A 211 -10.57 13.43 10.34
N ALA A 212 -9.44 13.55 11.06
CA ALA A 212 -8.35 14.44 10.70
C ALA A 212 -7.70 14.07 9.36
N ALA A 213 -7.57 12.77 9.08
CA ALA A 213 -7.06 12.30 7.80
C ALA A 213 -7.94 12.75 6.62
N ILE A 214 -9.27 12.58 6.73
CA ILE A 214 -10.21 13.01 5.70
C ILE A 214 -10.27 14.54 5.58
N GLU A 215 -10.27 15.26 6.70
CA GLU A 215 -10.31 16.73 6.73
C GLU A 215 -9.08 17.33 6.04
N ALA A 216 -7.89 16.77 6.26
CA ALA A 216 -6.66 17.20 5.61
C ALA A 216 -6.68 17.04 4.08
N LEU A 217 -7.50 16.10 3.58
CA LEU A 217 -7.73 15.93 2.16
C LEU A 217 -8.79 16.91 1.63
N GLN A 218 -9.51 17.70 2.43
CA GLN A 218 -10.63 18.47 1.86
C GLN A 218 -10.19 19.56 0.85
N PRO A 219 -11.09 19.95 -0.09
CA PRO A 219 -10.71 20.64 -1.33
C PRO A 219 -10.05 22.01 -1.22
N SER A 220 -9.96 22.61 -0.02
CA SER A 220 -9.16 23.81 0.22
C SER A 220 -7.69 23.64 -0.19
N THR A 221 -7.21 22.41 -0.31
CA THR A 221 -5.82 22.05 -0.64
C THR A 221 -5.56 21.96 -2.16
N TRP A 222 -6.59 21.78 -2.99
CA TRP A 222 -6.41 21.56 -4.43
C TRP A 222 -6.87 22.76 -5.24
N GLY A 223 -5.88 23.46 -5.81
CA GLY A 223 -6.06 24.67 -6.61
C GLY A 223 -7.26 24.63 -7.55
N ARG A 224 -7.97 25.76 -7.58
CA ARG A 224 -9.04 26.03 -8.54
C ARG A 224 -8.47 25.98 -9.96
N ASP A 225 -9.23 25.31 -10.84
CA ASP A 225 -9.26 25.52 -12.28
C ASP A 225 -7.91 25.48 -13.00
N GLY A 226 -7.40 24.28 -13.21
CA GLY A 226 -6.29 24.03 -14.13
C GLY A 226 -6.06 22.54 -14.35
N ALA A 227 -5.87 22.13 -15.61
CA ALA A 227 -5.44 20.78 -15.94
C ALA A 227 -4.01 20.57 -15.43
N LEU A 228 -3.84 20.03 -14.22
CA LEU A 228 -2.54 19.62 -13.71
C LEU A 228 -1.95 18.55 -14.63
N SER A 229 -0.64 18.62 -14.86
CA SER A 229 0.07 17.54 -15.53
C SER A 229 0.00 16.25 -14.68
N ALA A 230 0.31 15.09 -15.28
CA ALA A 230 0.36 13.83 -14.53
C ALA A 230 1.34 13.91 -13.35
N ALA A 231 2.50 14.55 -13.57
CA ALA A 231 3.55 14.68 -12.58
C ALA A 231 3.14 15.63 -11.45
N ASP A 232 2.52 16.77 -11.78
CA ASP A 232 2.07 17.73 -10.78
C ASP A 232 0.94 17.16 -9.92
N LEU A 233 0.05 16.36 -10.53
CA LEU A 233 -0.99 15.66 -9.79
C LEU A 233 -0.42 14.60 -8.84
N LEU A 234 0.59 13.84 -9.27
CA LEU A 234 1.26 12.88 -8.40
C LEU A 234 1.93 13.57 -7.20
N ASN A 235 2.67 14.66 -7.45
CA ASN A 235 3.31 15.44 -6.39
C ASN A 235 2.26 16.02 -5.43
N ALA A 236 1.15 16.56 -5.95
CA ALA A 236 0.06 17.09 -5.14
C ALA A 236 -0.58 15.99 -4.27
N LEU A 237 -0.81 14.79 -4.82
CA LEU A 237 -1.33 13.65 -4.07
C LEU A 237 -0.37 13.20 -2.97
N GLU A 238 0.94 13.17 -3.25
CA GLU A 238 1.97 12.86 -2.26
C GLU A 238 2.01 13.90 -1.14
N GLU A 239 2.00 15.19 -1.47
CA GLU A 239 1.95 16.27 -0.48
C GLU A 239 0.67 16.23 0.35
N THR A 240 -0.47 15.89 -0.27
CA THR A 240 -1.74 15.76 0.46
C THR A 240 -1.71 14.55 1.40
N ALA A 241 -1.11 13.43 0.98
CA ALA A 241 -0.92 12.27 1.85
C ALA A 241 0.00 12.59 3.05
N ASP A 242 1.07 13.36 2.83
CA ASP A 242 1.96 13.82 3.90
C ASP A 242 1.26 14.84 4.82
N SER A 243 0.33 15.63 4.28
CA SER A 243 -0.54 16.52 5.05
C SER A 243 -1.51 15.74 5.93
N ALA A 244 -2.15 14.69 5.39
CA ALA A 244 -3.01 13.81 6.17
C ALA A 244 -2.22 13.11 7.28
N ALA A 245 -1.01 12.63 7.00
CA ALA A 245 -0.14 12.05 8.01
C ALA A 245 0.22 13.04 9.13
N ARG A 246 0.44 14.32 8.81
CA ARG A 246 0.66 15.38 9.81
C ARG A 246 -0.60 15.64 10.62
N ALA A 247 -1.75 15.78 9.97
CA ALA A 247 -3.02 16.03 10.65
C ALA A 247 -3.37 14.91 11.65
N VAL A 248 -3.13 13.64 11.29
CA VAL A 248 -3.31 12.50 12.21
C VAL A 248 -2.36 12.60 13.40
N ARG A 249 -1.09 12.98 13.19
CA ARG A 249 -0.15 13.17 14.30
C ARG A 249 -0.55 14.28 15.25
N ASP A 250 -1.09 15.38 14.72
CA ASP A 250 -1.49 16.53 15.51
C ASP A 250 -2.82 16.29 16.25
N ALA A 251 -3.72 15.50 15.65
CA ALA A 251 -5.03 15.17 16.21
C ALA A 251 -4.97 14.08 17.28
N VAL A 252 -4.04 13.14 17.16
CA VAL A 252 -3.90 12.01 18.08
C VAL A 252 -2.97 12.39 19.23
N ALA A 253 -3.54 12.53 20.43
CA ALA A 253 -2.75 12.72 21.64
C ALA A 253 -1.83 11.49 21.89
N PRO A 254 -0.65 11.69 22.51
CA PRO A 254 0.17 10.58 22.96
C PRO A 254 -0.64 9.65 23.87
N CYS A 255 -0.92 8.44 23.39
CA CYS A 255 -1.72 7.47 24.12
C CYS A 255 -0.85 6.49 24.92
N ALA A 256 -1.45 5.86 25.92
CA ALA A 256 -0.79 4.83 26.72
C ALA A 256 -0.76 3.47 26.01
N ASP A 257 -1.55 3.31 24.94
CA ASP A 257 -1.69 2.09 24.16
C ASP A 257 -0.34 1.68 23.52
N PRO A 258 0.14 0.45 23.75
CA PRO A 258 1.36 -0.04 23.11
C PRO A 258 1.31 -0.06 21.58
N ASP A 259 0.12 -0.18 20.97
CA ASP A 259 -0.07 -0.20 19.52
C ASP A 259 -0.29 1.20 18.93
N GLY A 260 -0.48 2.21 19.79
CA GLY A 260 -0.71 3.59 19.41
C GLY A 260 -2.16 3.88 19.00
N SER A 261 -2.37 5.04 18.40
CA SER A 261 -3.65 5.41 17.77
C SER A 261 -3.37 5.97 16.38
N GLY A 262 -4.28 5.73 15.46
CA GLY A 262 -4.07 6.03 14.06
C GLY A 262 -5.27 5.67 13.21
N THR A 263 -5.06 5.70 11.89
CA THR A 263 -6.10 5.40 10.92
C THR A 263 -5.52 4.83 9.64
N THR A 264 -6.30 4.00 8.94
CA THR A 264 -6.12 3.78 7.51
C THR A 264 -6.53 5.02 6.73
N LEU A 265 -6.15 5.09 5.45
CA LEU A 265 -6.68 6.07 4.53
C LEU A 265 -6.72 5.50 3.13
N THR A 266 -7.92 5.43 2.55
CA THR A 266 -8.12 5.15 1.13
C THR A 266 -8.92 6.29 0.54
N ALA A 267 -8.36 7.01 -0.42
CA ALA A 267 -8.98 8.19 -1.01
C ALA A 267 -8.78 8.26 -2.51
N MET A 268 -9.79 8.80 -3.20
CA MET A 268 -9.80 9.05 -4.63
C MET A 268 -10.06 10.54 -4.88
N LEU A 269 -9.13 11.20 -5.57
CA LEU A 269 -9.19 12.61 -5.93
C LEU A 269 -9.46 12.77 -7.43
N TRP A 270 -10.48 13.54 -7.75
CA TRP A 270 -10.88 13.86 -9.11
C TRP A 270 -10.35 15.23 -9.56
N THR A 271 -9.70 15.24 -10.72
CA THR A 271 -9.16 16.46 -11.35
C THR A 271 -9.90 16.91 -12.59
N GLY A 272 -11.05 16.31 -12.92
CA GLY A 272 -11.83 16.61 -14.12
C GLY A 272 -11.56 15.65 -15.27
N SER A 273 -10.31 15.19 -15.43
CA SER A 273 -9.92 14.28 -16.54
C SER A 273 -9.25 13.00 -16.07
N ARG A 274 -8.86 12.92 -14.80
CA ARG A 274 -8.15 11.79 -14.20
C ARG A 274 -8.54 11.63 -12.75
N LEU A 275 -8.25 10.45 -12.24
CA LEU A 275 -8.45 10.13 -10.84
C LEU A 275 -7.11 9.71 -10.20
N GLY A 276 -6.77 10.35 -9.09
CA GLY A 276 -5.66 9.98 -8.23
C GLY A 276 -6.14 9.10 -7.08
N LEU A 277 -5.46 7.99 -6.83
CA LEU A 277 -5.69 7.10 -5.69
C LEU A 277 -4.57 7.29 -4.67
N VAL A 278 -4.94 7.50 -3.42
CA VAL A 278 -4.05 7.48 -2.23
C VAL A 278 -4.52 6.35 -1.34
N HIS A 279 -3.61 5.47 -0.94
CA HIS A 279 -3.97 4.30 -0.14
C HIS A 279 -2.90 3.95 0.91
N ILE A 280 -3.33 3.75 2.14
CA ILE A 280 -2.54 3.18 3.24
C ILE A 280 -3.46 2.41 4.20
N GLY A 281 -3.11 1.17 4.49
CA GLY A 281 -3.87 0.29 5.37
C GLY A 281 -4.49 -0.87 4.61
N ASP A 282 -5.57 -1.42 5.13
CA ASP A 282 -6.30 -2.58 4.59
C ASP A 282 -7.75 -2.26 4.21
N SER A 283 -8.16 -1.00 4.32
CA SER A 283 -9.33 -0.49 3.60
C SER A 283 -9.16 -0.69 2.08
N ARG A 284 -10.26 -0.94 1.37
CA ARG A 284 -10.22 -1.37 -0.03
C ARG A 284 -10.91 -0.41 -0.96
N ALA A 285 -10.40 -0.28 -2.17
CA ALA A 285 -11.11 0.35 -3.28
C ALA A 285 -11.30 -0.65 -4.43
N TYR A 286 -12.44 -0.54 -5.09
CA TYR A 286 -12.88 -1.37 -6.21
C TYR A 286 -13.38 -0.50 -7.36
N LEU A 287 -13.22 -1.00 -8.58
CA LEU A 287 -13.77 -0.47 -9.82
C LEU A 287 -14.73 -1.50 -10.42
N LEU A 288 -15.99 -1.12 -10.58
CA LEU A 288 -16.97 -1.83 -11.37
C LEU A 288 -16.92 -1.30 -12.81
N ARG A 289 -16.54 -2.16 -13.75
CA ARG A 289 -16.52 -1.84 -15.19
C ARG A 289 -16.98 -3.03 -16.00
N GLY A 290 -17.97 -2.83 -16.87
CA GLY A 290 -18.52 -3.91 -17.69
C GLY A 290 -19.20 -5.03 -16.89
N GLY A 291 -19.75 -4.72 -15.72
CA GLY A 291 -20.41 -5.70 -14.83
C GLY A 291 -19.46 -6.51 -13.94
N GLU A 292 -18.14 -6.31 -14.08
CA GLU A 292 -17.12 -6.98 -13.30
C GLU A 292 -16.51 -6.03 -12.26
N LEU A 293 -16.27 -6.55 -11.05
CA LEU A 293 -15.75 -5.78 -9.91
C LEU A 293 -14.26 -6.09 -9.70
N PHE A 294 -13.41 -5.12 -9.93
CA PHE A 294 -11.96 -5.24 -9.81
C PHE A 294 -11.47 -4.52 -8.56
N ARG A 295 -10.76 -5.22 -7.66
CA ARG A 295 -10.04 -4.56 -6.57
C ARG A 295 -8.84 -3.79 -7.13
N ILE A 296 -8.72 -2.52 -6.76
CA ILE A 296 -7.67 -1.61 -7.27
C ILE A 296 -6.65 -1.19 -6.20
N THR A 297 -6.89 -1.51 -4.93
CA THR A 297 -5.94 -1.35 -3.82
C THR A 297 -5.31 -2.68 -3.42
N HIS A 298 -4.19 -2.61 -2.72
CA HIS A 298 -3.45 -3.76 -2.24
C HIS A 298 -3.20 -3.59 -0.74
N ASP A 299 -3.71 -4.51 0.09
CA ASP A 299 -3.78 -4.31 1.54
C ASP A 299 -2.37 -4.27 2.14
N HIS A 300 -2.17 -3.35 3.07
CA HIS A 300 -0.92 -3.26 3.81
C HIS A 300 -0.99 -4.07 5.11
N SER A 301 -1.40 -5.33 5.01
CA SER A 301 -1.54 -6.27 6.13
C SER A 301 -0.47 -7.36 6.10
N LEU A 302 -0.23 -7.99 7.26
CA LEU A 302 0.73 -9.09 7.38
C LEU A 302 0.33 -10.28 6.49
N VAL A 303 -0.96 -10.63 6.49
CA VAL A 303 -1.50 -11.70 5.66
C VAL A 303 -1.27 -11.41 4.18
N GLN A 304 -1.49 -10.17 3.73
CA GLN A 304 -1.22 -9.80 2.35
C GLN A 304 0.28 -9.89 2.00
N SER A 305 1.17 -9.45 2.89
CA SER A 305 2.62 -9.62 2.74
C SER A 305 3.02 -11.10 2.63
N MET A 306 2.37 -11.97 3.41
CA MET A 306 2.56 -13.43 3.35
C MET A 306 2.03 -14.05 2.04
N ILE A 307 1.00 -13.46 1.42
CA ILE A 307 0.54 -13.86 0.08
C ILE A 307 1.54 -13.40 -0.98
N ASP A 308 2.01 -12.16 -0.88
CA ASP A 308 2.92 -11.56 -1.85
C ASP A 308 4.29 -12.26 -1.86
N ASP A 309 4.78 -12.63 -0.68
CA ASP A 309 5.98 -13.44 -0.51
C ASP A 309 5.71 -14.94 -0.73
N GLY A 310 4.44 -15.30 -0.97
CA GLY A 310 3.79 -16.59 -1.19
C GLY A 310 3.92 -17.61 -0.06
N SER A 311 4.38 -17.21 1.13
CA SER A 311 4.34 -18.05 2.34
C SER A 311 2.92 -18.54 2.67
N LEU A 312 1.90 -17.85 2.16
CA LEU A 312 0.50 -18.18 2.25
C LEU A 312 -0.16 -18.12 0.87
N SER A 313 -1.00 -19.10 0.52
CA SER A 313 -1.87 -18.98 -0.65
C SER A 313 -3.09 -18.10 -0.35
N PRO A 314 -3.76 -17.50 -1.36
CA PRO A 314 -4.99 -16.74 -1.15
C PRO A 314 -6.11 -17.54 -0.47
N GLU A 315 -6.19 -18.86 -0.75
CA GLU A 315 -7.17 -19.75 -0.11
C GLU A 315 -6.82 -20.00 1.36
N GLU A 316 -5.54 -20.24 1.68
CA GLU A 316 -5.08 -20.39 3.07
C GLU A 316 -5.24 -19.07 3.86
N ALA A 317 -5.12 -17.91 3.20
CA ALA A 317 -5.26 -16.59 3.79
C ALA A 317 -6.65 -16.31 4.36
N ALA A 318 -7.70 -16.74 3.67
CA ALA A 318 -9.09 -16.55 4.12
C ALA A 318 -9.40 -17.25 5.46
N SER A 319 -8.61 -18.27 5.82
CA SER A 319 -8.76 -19.04 7.06
C SER A 319 -7.58 -18.87 8.03
N HIS A 320 -6.69 -17.91 7.76
CA HIS A 320 -5.46 -17.77 8.52
C HIS A 320 -5.76 -17.27 9.95
N PRO A 321 -5.34 -18.00 11.00
CA PRO A 321 -5.67 -17.67 12.39
C PRO A 321 -4.82 -16.53 12.97
N GLY A 322 -3.84 -16.02 12.20
CA GLY A 322 -3.03 -14.88 12.62
C GLY A 322 -3.86 -13.60 12.72
N PRO A 323 -3.49 -12.67 13.63
CA PRO A 323 -4.20 -11.40 13.74
C PRO A 323 -4.19 -10.68 12.39
N ALA A 324 -5.29 -9.99 12.07
CA ALA A 324 -5.38 -9.02 10.97
C ALA A 324 -4.46 -7.83 11.29
N LEU A 325 -3.16 -8.08 11.25
CA LEU A 325 -2.15 -7.16 11.70
C LEU A 325 -1.85 -6.20 10.56
N MET A 326 -2.30 -4.97 10.71
CA MET A 326 -1.98 -3.90 9.79
C MET A 326 -0.50 -3.51 9.93
N LEU A 327 0.23 -3.52 8.80
CA LEU A 327 1.66 -3.18 8.75
C LEU A 327 1.92 -1.69 8.48
N ARG A 328 1.01 -1.03 7.76
CA ARG A 328 1.14 0.40 7.41
C ARG A 328 -0.16 1.13 7.69
N ALA A 329 -0.07 2.20 8.46
CA ALA A 329 -1.17 3.10 8.77
C ALA A 329 -0.64 4.54 8.94
N LEU A 330 -1.55 5.51 8.95
CA LEU A 330 -1.25 6.84 9.47
C LEU A 330 -1.33 6.76 11.00
N VAL A 331 -0.22 7.00 11.68
CA VAL A 331 -0.15 6.91 13.14
C VAL A 331 0.27 8.24 13.74
N GLY A 332 -0.15 8.45 14.98
CA GLY A 332 0.37 9.52 15.85
C GLY A 332 1.85 9.31 16.20
N GLU A 333 2.30 9.94 17.30
CA GLU A 333 3.61 9.61 17.89
C GLU A 333 3.60 8.16 18.41
N ALA A 334 4.11 7.23 17.60
CA ALA A 334 4.30 5.85 17.99
C ALA A 334 5.50 5.73 18.95
N ARG A 335 5.32 5.00 20.06
CA ARG A 335 6.45 4.59 20.91
C ARG A 335 7.40 3.68 20.12
N PRO A 336 8.71 3.64 20.45
CA PRO A 336 9.63 2.68 19.84
C PRO A 336 9.11 1.25 20.00
N GLY A 337 8.76 0.58 18.90
CA GLY A 337 8.27 -0.80 18.88
C GLY A 337 6.78 -0.99 18.52
N ALA A 338 6.04 0.05 18.15
CA ALA A 338 4.67 -0.10 17.64
C ALA A 338 4.63 -0.92 16.34
N VAL A 339 3.55 -1.68 16.15
CA VAL A 339 3.35 -2.60 15.02
C VAL A 339 3.12 -1.85 13.70
N ALA A 340 2.41 -0.72 13.76
CA ALA A 340 2.18 0.15 12.61
C ALA A 340 3.31 1.19 12.50
N VAL A 341 4.07 1.12 11.40
CA VAL A 341 5.13 2.08 11.13
C VAL A 341 4.54 3.25 10.34
N ALA A 342 4.83 4.49 10.75
CA ALA A 342 4.54 5.68 9.95
C ALA A 342 5.18 5.51 8.56
N CYS A 343 4.35 5.27 7.55
CA CYS A 343 4.78 4.92 6.20
C CYS A 343 4.18 5.86 5.17
N ARG A 344 4.87 5.99 4.03
CA ARG A 344 4.34 6.72 2.88
C ARG A 344 3.14 5.97 2.30
N ALA A 345 2.08 6.70 1.97
CA ALA A 345 0.93 6.15 1.28
C ALA A 345 1.28 5.77 -0.16
N ASP A 346 0.60 4.76 -0.69
CA ASP A 346 0.66 4.37 -2.09
C ASP A 346 -0.14 5.37 -2.93
N VAL A 347 0.53 6.03 -3.88
CA VAL A 347 -0.11 6.99 -4.80
C VAL A 347 -0.12 6.43 -6.23
N ARG A 348 -1.27 6.49 -6.92
CA ARG A 348 -1.44 6.01 -8.30
C ARG A 348 -2.37 6.92 -9.10
N LEU A 349 -2.10 7.04 -10.40
CA LEU A 349 -3.03 7.66 -11.35
C LEU A 349 -3.85 6.60 -12.10
N ARG A 350 -5.10 6.94 -12.38
CA ARG A 350 -6.05 6.08 -13.09
C ARG A 350 -6.78 6.87 -14.18
N GLU A 351 -7.01 6.18 -15.29
CA GLU A 351 -7.92 6.63 -16.34
C GLU A 351 -9.35 6.28 -15.97
N VAL A 352 -10.26 7.16 -16.36
CA VAL A 352 -11.66 7.10 -15.97
C VAL A 352 -12.52 7.12 -17.22
N LEU A 353 -13.51 6.24 -17.27
CA LEU A 353 -14.47 6.13 -18.35
C LEU A 353 -15.89 6.41 -17.84
N ALA A 354 -16.73 6.97 -18.69
CA ALA A 354 -18.16 7.07 -18.39
C ALA A 354 -18.75 5.67 -18.12
N GLY A 355 -19.57 5.57 -17.09
CA GLY A 355 -20.16 4.31 -16.63
C GLY A 355 -19.29 3.52 -15.63
N ASP A 356 -18.09 3.99 -15.30
CA ASP A 356 -17.34 3.45 -14.17
C ASP A 356 -18.08 3.71 -12.85
N ARG A 357 -18.11 2.70 -11.98
CA ARG A 357 -18.56 2.84 -10.59
C ARG A 357 -17.44 2.45 -9.64
N TYR A 358 -17.11 3.31 -8.71
CA TYR A 358 -16.10 3.06 -7.68
C TYR A 358 -16.75 2.75 -6.35
N LEU A 359 -16.16 1.82 -5.61
CA LEU A 359 -16.50 1.50 -4.22
C LEU A 359 -15.24 1.63 -3.38
N LEU A 360 -15.28 2.42 -2.31
CA LEU A 360 -14.29 2.41 -1.23
C LEU A 360 -14.97 1.87 0.01
N CYS A 361 -14.28 1.05 0.80
CA CYS A 361 -14.80 0.55 2.05
C CYS A 361 -13.74 0.22 3.09
N SER A 362 -14.11 0.28 4.38
CA SER A 362 -13.29 -0.25 5.48
C SER A 362 -13.33 -1.78 5.51
N ASP A 363 -12.52 -2.37 6.39
CA ASP A 363 -12.47 -3.82 6.54
C ASP A 363 -13.77 -4.39 7.12
N GLY A 364 -14.52 -3.62 7.93
CA GLY A 364 -15.80 -4.04 8.49
C GLY A 364 -16.88 -4.35 7.45
N LEU A 365 -16.72 -3.89 6.20
CA LEU A 365 -17.47 -4.41 5.06
C LEU A 365 -16.77 -5.62 4.41
N SER A 366 -15.51 -5.42 4.00
CA SER A 366 -14.83 -6.37 3.10
C SER A 366 -14.30 -7.64 3.77
N ALA A 367 -14.34 -7.72 5.10
CA ALA A 367 -14.01 -8.89 5.90
C ALA A 367 -15.21 -9.81 6.15
N VAL A 368 -16.44 -9.30 6.05
CA VAL A 368 -17.67 -10.06 6.37
C VAL A 368 -18.60 -10.27 5.16
N VAL A 369 -18.45 -9.47 4.11
CA VAL A 369 -19.20 -9.60 2.86
C VAL A 369 -18.29 -10.13 1.76
N GLU A 370 -18.67 -11.27 1.19
CA GLU A 370 -17.92 -11.93 0.13
C GLU A 370 -17.90 -11.10 -1.16
N ALA A 371 -16.86 -11.27 -1.97
CA ALA A 371 -16.67 -10.49 -3.20
C ALA A 371 -17.83 -10.63 -4.21
N ALA A 372 -18.48 -11.81 -4.23
CA ALA A 372 -19.64 -12.05 -5.09
C ALA A 372 -20.85 -11.22 -4.68
N ASP A 373 -21.09 -11.10 -3.36
CA ASP A 373 -22.21 -10.33 -2.80
C ASP A 373 -21.94 -8.82 -2.88
N LEU A 374 -20.69 -8.39 -2.65
CA LEU A 374 -20.27 -7.02 -2.92
C LEU A 374 -20.58 -6.63 -4.36
N ARG A 375 -20.17 -7.46 -5.32
CA ARG A 375 -20.45 -7.26 -6.75
C ARG A 375 -21.95 -7.20 -7.02
N ALA A 376 -22.72 -8.15 -6.49
CA ALA A 376 -24.17 -8.19 -6.70
C ALA A 376 -24.85 -6.92 -6.16
N ALA A 377 -24.46 -6.45 -4.98
CA ALA A 377 -25.00 -5.24 -4.36
C ALA A 377 -24.71 -3.99 -5.19
N VAL A 378 -23.46 -3.81 -5.66
CA VAL A 378 -23.10 -2.63 -6.47
C VAL A 378 -23.64 -2.70 -7.90
N VAL A 379 -23.85 -3.88 -8.47
CA VAL A 379 -24.45 -4.02 -9.81
C VAL A 379 -25.94 -3.76 -9.78
N ALA A 380 -26.65 -4.24 -8.75
CA ALA A 380 -28.10 -4.19 -8.69
C ALA A 380 -28.67 -2.87 -8.13
N ALA A 381 -27.82 -1.95 -7.69
CA ALA A 381 -28.24 -0.65 -7.17
C ALA A 381 -28.35 0.39 -8.30
N ASP A 382 -29.45 1.13 -8.34
CA ASP A 382 -29.70 2.12 -9.41
C ASP A 382 -28.88 3.40 -9.19
N ASP A 383 -28.65 3.77 -7.93
CA ASP A 383 -27.89 4.96 -7.56
C ASP A 383 -26.87 4.69 -6.42
N PRO A 384 -25.88 5.59 -6.21
CA PRO A 384 -24.87 5.43 -5.17
C PRO A 384 -25.45 5.33 -3.75
N GLN A 385 -26.53 6.07 -3.45
CA GLN A 385 -27.17 6.08 -2.13
C GLN A 385 -27.81 4.72 -1.83
N GLU A 386 -28.42 4.07 -2.82
CA GLU A 386 -28.93 2.72 -2.71
C GLU A 386 -27.80 1.71 -2.52
N ALA A 387 -26.71 1.85 -3.29
CA ALA A 387 -25.57 0.95 -3.19
C ALA A 387 -24.97 0.94 -1.79
N VAL A 388 -24.67 2.11 -1.20
CA VAL A 388 -24.11 2.19 0.17
C VAL A 388 -25.08 1.63 1.22
N ARG A 389 -26.40 1.84 1.06
CA ARG A 389 -27.42 1.27 1.96
C ARG A 389 -27.47 -0.26 1.89
N ARG A 390 -27.42 -0.83 0.69
CA ARG A 390 -27.39 -2.29 0.50
C ARG A 390 -26.11 -2.91 1.07
N LEU A 391 -24.95 -2.30 0.83
CA LEU A 391 -23.67 -2.78 1.35
C LEU A 391 -23.63 -2.78 2.88
N ALA A 392 -24.08 -1.70 3.52
CA ALA A 392 -24.19 -1.64 4.98
C ALA A 392 -25.19 -2.65 5.55
N GLY A 393 -26.30 -2.87 4.84
CA GLY A 393 -27.27 -3.92 5.16
C GLY A 393 -26.64 -5.31 5.19
N LEU A 394 -25.87 -5.66 4.15
CA LEU A 394 -25.17 -6.94 4.08
C LEU A 394 -24.16 -7.13 5.22
N ALA A 395 -23.39 -6.09 5.56
CA ALA A 395 -22.45 -6.18 6.69
C ALA A 395 -23.16 -6.39 8.03
N ARG A 396 -24.31 -5.72 8.22
CA ARG A 396 -25.16 -5.88 9.41
C ARG A 396 -25.80 -7.27 9.49
N GLU A 397 -26.26 -7.81 8.36
CA GLU A 397 -26.80 -9.17 8.25
C GLU A 397 -25.75 -10.25 8.54
N ALA A 398 -24.48 -10.00 8.17
CA ALA A 398 -23.35 -10.84 8.52
C ALA A 398 -22.93 -10.75 10.00
N GLY A 399 -23.64 -9.97 10.81
CA GLY A 399 -23.45 -9.84 12.26
C GLY A 399 -22.77 -8.54 12.71
N GLY A 400 -22.27 -7.71 11.78
CA GLY A 400 -21.68 -6.39 12.06
C GLY A 400 -20.67 -6.35 13.21
N PRO A 401 -19.57 -7.14 13.14
CA PRO A 401 -18.57 -7.21 14.21
C PRO A 401 -17.73 -5.95 14.36
N ASP A 402 -17.66 -5.12 13.32
CA ASP A 402 -16.89 -3.87 13.28
C ASP A 402 -17.71 -2.68 12.77
N ASN A 403 -17.12 -1.49 12.87
CA ASN A 403 -17.57 -0.30 12.18
C ASN A 403 -17.53 -0.51 10.66
N VAL A 404 -18.43 0.13 9.95
CA VAL A 404 -18.54 0.02 8.50
C VAL A 404 -18.54 1.41 7.91
N ALA A 405 -17.57 1.73 7.07
CA ALA A 405 -17.57 2.87 6.19
C ALA A 405 -17.56 2.42 4.74
N CYS A 406 -18.42 3.02 3.91
CA CYS A 406 -18.36 2.82 2.47
C CYS A 406 -18.73 4.08 1.70
N VAL A 407 -18.10 4.23 0.54
CA VAL A 407 -18.37 5.29 -0.43
C VAL A 407 -18.58 4.66 -1.79
N VAL A 408 -19.67 5.03 -2.47
CA VAL A 408 -19.91 4.64 -3.85
C VAL A 408 -19.97 5.89 -4.72
N ALA A 409 -19.37 5.81 -5.90
CA ALA A 409 -19.32 6.90 -6.85
C ALA A 409 -19.48 6.43 -8.30
N ASP A 410 -20.40 7.08 -9.02
CA ASP A 410 -20.69 6.84 -10.42
C ASP A 410 -20.08 7.95 -11.27
N VAL A 411 -19.34 7.54 -12.29
CA VAL A 411 -18.83 8.42 -13.32
C VAL A 411 -19.87 8.54 -14.42
N VAL A 412 -20.51 9.70 -14.49
CA VAL A 412 -21.54 9.99 -15.49
C VAL A 412 -21.04 11.02 -16.48
N VAL A 413 -21.64 11.04 -17.66
CA VAL A 413 -21.47 12.15 -18.60
C VAL A 413 -22.18 13.37 -18.02
N GLU A 414 -21.50 14.51 -17.99
CA GLU A 414 -22.09 15.81 -17.69
C GLU A 414 -23.01 16.19 -18.87
N GLU A 415 -24.30 16.39 -18.59
CA GLU A 415 -25.34 16.69 -19.59
C GLU A 415 -25.28 18.13 -20.11
#